data_AF-A0A4C1S931-F1
#
_entry.id   AF-A0A4C1S931-F1
#
_cell.length_a   1.000
_cell.length_b   1.000
_cell.length_c   1.000
_cell.angle_alpha   90.00
_cell.angle_beta   90.00
_cell.angle_gamma   90.00
#
_symmetry.space_group_name_H-M   'P 1'
#
loop_
_entity.id
_entity.type
_entity.pdbx_description
1 polymer ?
#
loop_
_entity_poly.entity_id
_entity_poly.type
_entity_poly.pdbx_seq_one_letter_code
_entity_poly.pdbx_strand_id
1 'polypeptide(L)'
;MVQELIAVQIRLSPNSRAFREWVVPSVPLYFEVFMFNWTNSERFPGEPPHVQQLGPYRFREERQRVNITWSDNGTVSYRTLRRWHFDAATSNGSLEDNITTLNVIAASAIYRSRFWGFFQQKGLSMGLAMFNHKISVSKLAKELLFDGYEDSLLDLAKSLPSSTTGGAPPVDRFGWF
;
A
#
# COMPACT_ATOMS: atom_id res chain seq x y z
N MET A 1 19.93 36.28 24.07
CA MET A 1 19.91 36.89 22.72
C MET A 1 20.00 35.88 21.57
N VAL A 2 21.15 35.25 21.24
CA VAL A 2 21.23 34.33 20.07
C VAL A 2 20.37 33.07 20.24
N GLN A 3 20.40 32.44 21.42
CA GLN A 3 19.61 31.23 21.70
C GLN A 3 18.09 31.47 21.67
N GLU A 4 17.62 32.65 22.10
CA GLU A 4 16.19 33.02 22.07
C GLU A 4 15.68 33.23 20.65
N LEU A 5 16.49 33.87 19.79
CA LEU A 5 16.16 34.05 18.38
C LEU A 5 16.06 32.70 17.65
N ILE A 6 16.94 31.76 17.96
CA ILE A 6 16.91 30.40 17.43
C ILE A 6 15.65 29.66 17.91
N ALA A 7 15.31 29.75 19.19
CA ALA A 7 14.13 29.11 19.75
C ALA A 7 12.82 29.58 19.09
N VAL A 8 12.70 30.88 18.78
CA VAL A 8 11.53 31.44 18.08
C VAL A 8 11.43 30.94 16.63
N GLN A 9 12.56 30.78 15.94
CA GLN A 9 12.60 30.34 14.54
C GLN A 9 12.31 28.84 14.38
N ILE A 10 12.68 28.02 15.37
CA ILE A 10 12.50 26.55 15.36
C ILE A 10 11.13 26.15 15.94
N ARG A 11 10.54 26.95 16.83
CA ARG A 11 9.19 26.69 17.36
C ARG A 11 8.17 26.68 16.22
N LEU A 12 7.36 25.62 16.16
CA LEU A 12 6.19 25.57 15.28
C LEU A 12 5.18 26.63 15.74
N SER A 13 5.14 27.75 15.02
CA SER A 13 4.18 28.83 15.22
C SER A 13 3.77 29.42 13.87
N PRO A 14 2.56 30.02 13.74
CA PRO A 14 2.03 30.46 12.44
C PRO A 14 2.98 31.32 11.61
N ASN A 15 3.82 32.12 12.25
CA ASN A 15 4.73 33.06 11.59
C ASN A 15 6.18 32.55 11.46
N SER A 16 6.53 31.43 12.10
CA SER A 16 7.88 30.88 12.09
C SER A 16 8.30 30.35 10.71
N ARG A 17 9.61 30.38 10.44
CA ARG A 17 10.18 29.71 9.27
C ARG A 17 9.98 28.19 9.33
N ALA A 18 10.18 27.59 10.50
CA ALA A 18 9.97 26.16 10.71
C ALA A 18 8.55 25.71 10.33
N PHE A 19 7.53 26.52 10.64
CA PHE A 19 6.16 26.21 10.23
C PHE A 19 6.00 26.18 8.71
N ARG A 20 6.53 27.16 7.97
CA ARG A 20 6.42 27.18 6.50
C ARG A 20 7.03 25.92 5.85
N GLU A 21 8.24 25.55 6.26
CA GLU A 21 8.91 24.32 5.80
C GLU A 21 8.18 23.05 6.25
N TRP A 22 7.57 23.07 7.43
CA TRP A 22 6.77 21.96 7.91
C TRP A 22 5.47 21.80 7.10
N VAL A 23 4.81 22.90 6.71
CA VAL A 23 3.57 22.86 5.91
C VAL A 23 3.85 22.29 4.52
N VAL A 24 4.80 22.88 3.79
CA VAL A 24 5.27 22.41 2.48
C VAL A 24 6.79 22.34 2.52
N PRO A 25 7.39 21.15 2.68
CA PRO A 25 8.83 21.00 2.64
C PRO A 25 9.39 21.46 1.30
N SER A 26 10.37 22.37 1.32
CA SER A 26 11.05 22.83 0.11
C SER A 26 11.99 21.78 -0.48
N VAL A 27 12.51 20.88 0.36
CA VAL A 27 13.41 19.80 -0.06
C VAL A 27 12.62 18.71 -0.77
N PRO A 28 13.03 18.28 -1.98
CA PRO A 28 12.35 17.20 -2.69
C PRO A 28 12.44 15.91 -1.89
N LEU A 29 11.29 15.27 -1.70
CA LEU A 29 11.18 13.97 -1.05
C LEU A 29 11.04 12.89 -2.12
N TYR A 30 11.67 11.75 -1.89
CA TYR A 30 11.58 10.59 -2.76
C TYR A 30 11.08 9.39 -1.99
N PHE A 31 10.22 8.62 -2.63
CA PHE A 31 9.71 7.34 -2.15
C PHE A 31 10.19 6.26 -3.12
N GLU A 32 10.95 5.31 -2.61
CA GLU A 32 11.53 4.22 -3.41
C GLU A 32 10.92 2.90 -2.98
N VAL A 33 10.43 2.14 -3.95
CA VAL A 33 9.87 0.81 -3.71
C VAL A 33 10.74 -0.23 -4.37
N PHE A 34 11.07 -1.28 -3.62
CA PHE A 34 11.75 -2.47 -4.11
C PHE A 34 10.78 -3.63 -4.02
N MET A 35 10.57 -4.31 -5.15
CA MET A 35 9.63 -5.43 -5.23
C MET A 35 10.39 -6.74 -5.41
N PHE A 36 9.83 -7.83 -4.92
CA PHE A 36 10.45 -9.15 -5.02
C PHE A 36 9.64 -10.01 -5.99
N ASN A 37 10.20 -10.26 -7.18
CA ASN A 37 9.61 -11.14 -8.18
C ASN A 37 9.89 -12.61 -7.82
N TRP A 38 8.83 -13.38 -7.63
CA TRP A 38 8.90 -14.80 -7.31
C TRP A 38 9.06 -15.64 -8.59
N THR A 39 10.26 -16.16 -8.82
CA THR A 39 10.66 -16.75 -10.11
C THR A 39 10.30 -18.23 -10.30
N ASN A 40 10.02 -18.96 -9.21
CA ASN A 40 9.68 -20.40 -9.22
C ASN A 40 8.34 -20.70 -8.53
N SER A 41 7.37 -19.78 -8.63
CA SER A 41 6.12 -19.86 -7.86
C SER A 41 5.28 -21.11 -8.16
N GLU A 42 5.37 -21.64 -9.36
CA GLU A 42 4.69 -22.86 -9.82
C GLU A 42 5.21 -24.15 -9.18
N ARG A 43 6.44 -24.12 -8.62
CA ARG A 43 7.05 -25.29 -7.97
C ARG A 43 6.81 -25.32 -6.47
N PHE A 44 6.19 -24.30 -5.91
CA PHE A 44 5.84 -24.25 -4.51
C PHE A 44 4.64 -25.18 -4.22
N PRO A 45 4.63 -25.94 -3.11
CA PRO A 45 5.60 -25.96 -2.01
C PRO A 45 6.75 -26.97 -2.17
N GLY A 46 6.87 -27.63 -3.33
CA GLY A 46 7.90 -28.65 -3.58
C GLY A 46 9.33 -28.09 -3.58
N GLU A 47 9.51 -26.85 -4.03
CA GLU A 47 10.77 -26.11 -3.91
C GLU A 47 10.59 -24.84 -3.05
N PRO A 48 11.63 -24.42 -2.30
CA PRO A 48 11.58 -23.17 -1.56
C PRO A 48 11.46 -21.97 -2.52
N PRO A 49 10.78 -20.88 -2.11
CA PRO A 49 10.65 -19.67 -2.94
C PRO A 49 11.99 -19.06 -3.32
N HIS A 50 12.20 -18.83 -4.62
CA HIS A 50 13.27 -18.03 -5.18
C HIS A 50 12.72 -16.69 -5.60
N VAL A 51 13.32 -15.62 -5.07
CA VAL A 51 12.89 -14.24 -5.35
C VAL A 51 14.03 -13.42 -5.92
N GLN A 52 13.71 -12.55 -6.86
CA GLN A 52 14.62 -11.58 -7.44
C GLN A 52 14.12 -10.17 -7.10
N GLN A 53 14.97 -9.34 -6.50
CA GLN A 53 14.65 -7.94 -6.24
C GLN A 53 14.61 -7.15 -7.55
N LEU A 54 13.57 -6.34 -7.72
CA LEU A 54 13.36 -5.40 -8.81
C LEU A 54 13.20 -3.97 -8.25
N GLY A 55 13.68 -3.00 -9.01
CA GLY A 55 13.64 -1.59 -8.65
C GLY A 55 15.03 -0.97 -8.39
N PRO A 56 15.07 0.25 -7.82
CA PRO A 56 13.93 0.95 -7.23
C PRO A 56 12.92 1.42 -8.28
N TYR A 57 11.63 1.35 -7.93
CA TYR A 57 10.57 2.17 -8.53
C TYR A 57 10.50 3.45 -7.71
N ARG A 58 11.00 4.55 -8.28
CA ARG A 58 11.19 5.81 -7.58
C ARG A 58 10.06 6.78 -7.89
N PHE A 59 9.55 7.43 -6.85
CA PHE A 59 8.50 8.43 -6.93
C PHE A 59 8.94 9.71 -6.24
N ARG A 60 8.71 10.85 -6.87
CA ARG A 60 8.79 12.15 -6.20
C ARG A 60 7.54 12.33 -5.33
N GLU A 61 7.72 12.52 -4.04
CA GLU A 61 6.64 12.77 -3.09
C GLU A 61 6.42 14.28 -2.93
N GLU A 62 5.23 14.75 -3.26
CA GLU A 62 4.71 16.04 -2.81
C GLU A 62 3.98 15.85 -1.49
N ARG A 63 4.50 16.44 -0.42
CA ARG A 63 3.92 16.35 0.92
C ARG A 63 3.43 17.71 1.39
N GLN A 64 2.16 17.79 1.79
CA GLN A 64 1.56 19.01 2.30
C GLN A 64 0.77 18.73 3.59
N ARG A 65 0.93 19.58 4.60
CA ARG A 65 0.04 19.59 5.77
C ARG A 65 -1.16 20.48 5.46
N VAL A 66 -2.35 19.94 5.59
CA VAL A 66 -3.63 20.60 5.27
C VAL A 66 -4.57 20.55 6.49
N ASN A 67 -5.60 21.38 6.50
CA ASN A 67 -6.58 21.48 7.60
C ASN A 67 -5.90 21.71 8.96
N ILE A 68 -5.00 22.69 9.01
CA ILE A 68 -4.19 22.98 10.19
C ILE A 68 -5.03 23.82 11.17
N THR A 69 -5.21 23.30 12.39
CA THR A 69 -5.93 23.98 13.48
C THR A 69 -5.02 24.06 14.70
N TRP A 70 -4.85 25.26 15.23
CA TRP A 70 -4.09 25.51 16.46
C TRP A 70 -5.03 25.43 17.67
N SER A 71 -4.56 24.80 18.73
CA SER A 71 -5.28 24.66 19.99
C SER A 71 -4.58 25.46 21.08
N ASP A 72 -5.35 26.03 22.02
CA ASP A 72 -4.84 26.87 23.11
C ASP A 72 -3.92 26.13 24.09
N ASN A 73 -3.97 24.80 24.10
CA ASN A 73 -3.08 23.95 24.88
C ASN A 73 -1.68 23.76 24.23
N GLY A 74 -1.35 24.53 23.20
CA GLY A 74 -0.05 24.48 22.52
C GLY A 74 0.10 23.32 21.53
N THR A 75 -1.00 22.68 21.12
CA THR A 75 -1.00 21.62 20.11
C THR A 75 -1.49 22.11 18.76
N VAL A 76 -1.16 21.35 17.71
CA VAL A 76 -1.62 21.61 16.34
C VAL A 76 -2.21 20.33 15.75
N SER A 77 -3.43 20.42 15.25
CA SER A 77 -4.11 19.34 14.53
C SER A 77 -4.01 19.56 13.03
N TYR A 78 -3.78 18.52 12.25
CA TYR A 78 -3.61 18.61 10.80
C TYR A 78 -3.86 17.27 10.11
N ARG A 79 -3.98 17.29 8.78
CA ARG A 79 -3.89 16.10 7.91
C ARG A 79 -2.67 16.23 7.01
N THR A 80 -2.11 15.08 6.60
CA THR A 80 -1.02 15.06 5.62
C THR A 80 -1.57 14.57 4.29
N LEU A 81 -1.46 15.42 3.27
CA LEU A 81 -1.69 15.05 1.88
C LEU A 81 -0.36 14.64 1.27
N ARG A 82 -0.31 13.45 0.68
CA ARG A 82 0.84 12.93 -0.08
C ARG A 82 0.40 12.66 -1.50
N ARG A 83 1.17 13.14 -2.47
CA ARG A 83 1.03 12.77 -3.89
C ARG A 83 2.35 12.20 -4.35
N TRP A 84 2.29 11.09 -5.08
CA TRP A 84 3.47 10.42 -5.60
C TRP A 84 3.47 10.51 -7.11
N HIS A 85 4.57 11.00 -7.68
CA HIS A 85 4.77 11.12 -9.12
C HIS A 85 5.91 10.21 -9.53
N PHE A 86 5.65 9.25 -10.41
CA PHE A 86 6.68 8.31 -10.85
C PHE A 86 7.83 9.05 -11.55
N ASP A 87 9.06 8.78 -11.10
CA ASP A 87 10.29 9.31 -11.67
C ASP A 87 10.98 8.20 -12.48
N ALA A 88 10.58 8.08 -13.74
CA ALA A 88 11.11 7.08 -14.65
C ALA A 88 12.61 7.24 -14.91
N ALA A 89 13.14 8.47 -14.83
CA ALA A 89 14.54 8.75 -15.16
C ALA A 89 15.52 8.23 -14.09
N THR A 90 15.07 8.15 -12.84
CA THR A 90 15.89 7.68 -11.71
C THR A 90 15.42 6.34 -11.14
N SER A 91 14.47 5.68 -11.81
CA SER A 91 14.04 4.32 -11.52
C SER A 91 14.87 3.30 -12.29
N ASN A 92 15.09 2.13 -11.69
CA ASN A 92 15.73 0.98 -12.36
C ASN A 92 14.71 -0.11 -12.74
N GLY A 93 13.46 0.30 -12.95
CA GLY A 93 12.34 -0.55 -13.32
C GLY A 93 11.25 0.28 -13.98
N SER A 94 10.37 -0.40 -14.71
CA SER A 94 9.21 0.20 -15.37
C SER A 94 7.95 -0.10 -14.59
N LEU A 95 7.01 0.84 -14.55
CA LEU A 95 5.68 0.58 -14.00
C LEU A 95 4.90 -0.53 -14.76
N GLU A 96 5.38 -0.89 -15.95
CA GLU A 96 4.88 -2.01 -16.76
C GLU A 96 5.61 -3.34 -16.49
N ASP A 97 6.55 -3.39 -15.54
CA ASP A 97 7.22 -4.63 -15.18
C ASP A 97 6.21 -5.62 -14.61
N ASN A 98 6.18 -6.84 -15.16
CA ASN A 98 5.30 -7.91 -14.69
C ASN A 98 5.96 -8.65 -13.53
N ILE A 99 5.33 -8.56 -12.35
CA ILE A 99 5.88 -9.06 -11.09
C ILE A 99 4.98 -10.16 -10.57
N THR A 100 5.58 -11.32 -10.32
CA THR A 100 4.91 -12.44 -9.65
C THR A 100 5.13 -12.35 -8.16
N THR A 101 4.05 -12.33 -7.39
CA THR A 101 4.08 -12.25 -5.92
C THR A 101 3.02 -13.16 -5.31
N LEU A 102 2.99 -13.25 -3.98
CA LEU A 102 1.94 -13.98 -3.26
C LEU A 102 0.57 -13.35 -3.59
N ASN A 103 -0.43 -14.18 -3.89
CA ASN A 103 -1.81 -13.73 -3.99
C ASN A 103 -2.35 -13.39 -2.60
N VAL A 104 -2.17 -12.14 -2.20
CA VAL A 104 -2.54 -11.65 -0.86
C VAL A 104 -4.05 -11.67 -0.64
N ILE A 105 -4.85 -11.49 -1.69
CA ILE A 105 -6.32 -11.53 -1.60
C ILE A 105 -6.75 -12.94 -1.19
N ALA A 106 -6.31 -13.96 -1.94
CA ALA A 106 -6.60 -15.35 -1.61
C ALA A 106 -5.99 -15.76 -0.25
N ALA A 107 -4.74 -15.39 0.02
CA ALA A 107 -4.08 -15.69 1.29
C ALA A 107 -4.82 -15.07 2.49
N SER A 108 -5.30 -13.82 2.36
CA SER A 108 -6.08 -13.13 3.40
C SER A 108 -7.43 -13.78 3.63
N ALA A 109 -8.12 -14.20 2.56
CA ALA A 109 -9.38 -14.93 2.67
C ALA A 109 -9.18 -16.27 3.40
N ILE A 110 -8.16 -17.04 3.01
CA ILE A 110 -7.80 -18.30 3.68
C ILE A 110 -7.46 -18.05 5.15
N TYR A 111 -6.63 -17.05 5.45
CA TYR A 111 -6.24 -16.72 6.82
C TYR A 111 -7.45 -16.35 7.70
N ARG A 112 -8.40 -15.58 7.17
CA ARG A 112 -9.64 -15.25 7.89
C ARG A 112 -10.52 -16.47 8.12
N SER A 113 -10.55 -17.41 7.17
CA SER A 113 -11.39 -18.60 7.26
C SER A 113 -10.96 -19.60 8.34
N ARG A 114 -9.78 -19.44 8.95
CA ARG A 114 -9.25 -20.35 9.99
C ARG A 114 -10.15 -20.54 11.20
N PHE A 115 -11.02 -19.58 11.48
CA PHE A 115 -11.99 -19.62 12.58
C PHE A 115 -13.41 -19.94 12.13
N TRP A 116 -13.64 -20.14 10.82
CA TRP A 116 -14.96 -20.45 10.29
C TRP A 116 -15.33 -21.92 10.51
N GLY A 117 -16.62 -22.22 10.48
CA GLY A 117 -17.11 -23.59 10.48
C GLY A 117 -16.75 -24.35 9.19
N PHE A 118 -16.83 -25.68 9.26
CA PHE A 118 -16.43 -26.59 8.18
C PHE A 118 -17.10 -26.26 6.83
N PHE A 119 -18.42 -25.98 6.84
CA PHE A 119 -19.17 -25.69 5.62
C PHE A 119 -18.73 -24.39 4.96
N GLN A 120 -18.42 -23.35 5.74
CA GLN A 120 -17.92 -22.08 5.19
C GLN A 120 -16.50 -22.24 4.62
N GLN A 121 -15.63 -22.99 5.29
CA GLN A 121 -14.28 -23.28 4.77
C GLN A 121 -14.33 -24.08 3.46
N LYS A 122 -15.21 -25.10 3.40
CA LYS A 122 -15.50 -25.85 2.16
C LYS A 122 -15.99 -24.93 1.05
N GLY A 123 -16.91 -24.01 1.35
CA GLY A 123 -17.42 -23.03 0.40
C GLY A 123 -16.31 -22.14 -0.17
N LEU A 124 -15.44 -21.60 0.68
CA LEU A 124 -14.27 -20.82 0.24
C LEU A 124 -13.33 -21.65 -0.63
N SER A 125 -13.03 -22.89 -0.22
CA SER A 125 -12.18 -23.80 -1.00
C SER A 125 -12.75 -24.09 -2.39
N MET A 126 -14.06 -24.30 -2.51
CA MET A 126 -14.74 -24.45 -3.79
C MET A 126 -14.67 -23.17 -4.64
N GLY A 127 -14.88 -22.00 -4.04
CA GLY A 127 -14.75 -20.71 -4.73
C GLY A 127 -13.34 -20.49 -5.29
N LEU A 128 -12.32 -20.70 -4.46
CA LEU A 128 -10.91 -20.61 -4.88
C LEU A 128 -10.59 -21.54 -6.05
N ALA A 129 -11.09 -22.78 -6.00
CA ALA A 129 -10.91 -23.75 -7.08
C ALA A 129 -11.67 -23.35 -8.36
N MET A 130 -12.92 -22.87 -8.24
CA MET A 130 -13.75 -22.44 -9.37
C MET A 130 -13.13 -21.28 -10.16
N PHE A 131 -12.57 -20.30 -9.47
CA PHE A 131 -11.91 -19.14 -10.09
C PHE A 131 -10.43 -19.40 -10.40
N ASN A 132 -9.95 -20.64 -10.24
CA ASN A 132 -8.56 -21.03 -10.49
C ASN A 132 -7.54 -20.13 -9.76
N HIS A 133 -7.85 -19.73 -8.53
CA HIS A 133 -6.94 -18.93 -7.72
C HIS A 133 -5.71 -19.74 -7.35
N LYS A 134 -4.55 -19.22 -7.78
CA LYS A 134 -3.24 -19.75 -7.42
C LYS A 134 -2.71 -19.05 -6.18
N ILE A 135 -1.70 -19.67 -5.56
CA ILE A 135 -0.96 -19.07 -4.44
C ILE A 135 -0.19 -17.82 -4.88
N SER A 136 0.21 -17.73 -6.14
CA SER A 136 0.85 -16.57 -6.72
C SER A 136 -0.07 -15.83 -7.70
N VAL A 137 0.22 -14.55 -7.88
CA VAL A 137 -0.42 -13.69 -8.89
C VAL A 137 0.67 -12.89 -9.60
N SER A 138 0.52 -12.72 -10.91
CA SER A 138 1.42 -11.89 -11.72
C SER A 138 0.65 -10.66 -12.21
N LYS A 139 1.16 -9.47 -11.88
CA LYS A 139 0.54 -8.17 -12.18
C LYS A 139 1.62 -7.14 -12.49
N LEU A 140 1.21 -6.06 -13.15
CA LEU A 140 2.12 -4.95 -13.45
C LEU A 140 2.51 -4.22 -12.16
N ALA A 141 3.71 -3.65 -12.13
CA ALA A 141 4.18 -2.87 -10.98
C ALA A 141 3.20 -1.74 -10.61
N LYS A 142 2.64 -1.00 -11.58
CA LYS A 142 1.61 0.02 -11.31
C LYS A 142 0.36 -0.52 -10.64
N GLU A 143 -0.10 -1.70 -11.06
CA GLU A 143 -1.30 -2.35 -10.54
C GLU A 143 -1.07 -2.84 -9.11
N LEU A 144 0.10 -3.43 -8.85
CA LEU A 144 0.46 -3.85 -7.50
C LEU A 144 0.66 -2.65 -6.56
N LEU A 145 1.17 -1.53 -7.06
CA LEU A 145 1.47 -0.36 -6.23
C LEU A 145 0.23 0.51 -5.99
N PHE A 146 -0.16 1.34 -6.97
CA PHE A 146 -1.11 2.45 -6.77
C PHE A 146 -2.39 2.35 -7.63
N ASP A 147 -2.34 1.75 -8.82
CA ASP A 147 -3.53 1.66 -9.70
C ASP A 147 -4.54 0.61 -9.20
N GLY A 148 -4.03 -0.39 -8.47
CA GLY A 148 -4.78 -1.55 -8.01
C GLY A 148 -5.19 -2.49 -9.14
N TYR A 149 -5.27 -3.78 -8.84
CA TYR A 149 -5.87 -4.77 -9.75
C TYR A 149 -7.21 -5.29 -9.24
N GLU A 150 -8.07 -5.65 -10.18
CA GLU A 150 -9.35 -6.32 -9.93
C GLU A 150 -9.15 -7.83 -9.75
N ASP A 151 -9.98 -8.43 -8.90
CA ASP A 151 -9.91 -9.85 -8.56
C ASP A 151 -11.31 -10.42 -8.31
N SER A 152 -11.58 -11.60 -8.85
CA SER A 152 -12.90 -12.24 -8.76
C SER A 152 -13.34 -12.55 -7.32
N LEU A 153 -12.41 -12.74 -6.37
CA LEU A 153 -12.78 -12.88 -4.95
C LEU A 153 -13.26 -11.56 -4.36
N LEU A 154 -12.73 -10.42 -4.79
CA LEU A 154 -13.20 -9.12 -4.34
C LEU A 154 -14.62 -8.87 -4.85
N ASP A 155 -14.89 -9.17 -6.11
CA ASP A 155 -16.23 -9.04 -6.68
C ASP A 155 -17.24 -9.99 -6.02
N LEU A 156 -16.84 -11.23 -5.76
CA LEU A 156 -17.66 -12.16 -4.99
C LEU A 156 -17.92 -11.62 -3.58
N ALA A 157 -16.90 -11.08 -2.90
CA ALA A 157 -17.05 -10.54 -1.56
C ALA A 157 -18.02 -9.34 -1.50
N LYS A 158 -18.09 -8.51 -2.55
CA LYS A 158 -19.09 -7.42 -2.64
C LYS A 158 -20.52 -7.95 -2.78
N SER A 159 -20.70 -9.07 -3.47
CA SER A 159 -22.02 -9.67 -3.72
C SER A 159 -22.60 -10.42 -2.52
N LEU A 160 -21.77 -10.74 -1.53
CA LEU A 160 -22.14 -11.55 -0.38
C LEU A 160 -22.28 -10.70 0.90
N PRO A 161 -23.18 -11.08 1.83
CA PRO A 161 -23.24 -10.45 3.15
C PRO A 161 -21.91 -10.54 3.91
N SER A 162 -21.61 -9.52 4.72
CA SER A 162 -20.39 -9.48 5.53
C SER A 162 -20.24 -10.65 6.51
N SER A 163 -21.36 -11.25 6.93
CA SER A 163 -21.41 -12.47 7.74
C SER A 163 -20.88 -13.70 6.98
N THR A 164 -21.02 -13.73 5.66
CA THR A 164 -20.57 -14.83 4.79
C THR A 164 -19.11 -14.65 4.37
N THR A 165 -18.63 -13.41 4.24
CA THR A 165 -17.25 -13.11 3.81
C THR A 165 -16.27 -12.96 4.98
N GLY A 166 -16.74 -13.10 6.22
CA GLY A 166 -15.96 -12.85 7.44
C GLY A 166 -15.44 -11.41 7.51
N GLY A 167 -16.30 -10.46 7.15
CA GLY A 167 -16.02 -9.03 7.18
C GLY A 167 -14.97 -8.60 6.15
N ALA A 168 -14.90 -9.27 4.99
CA ALA A 168 -14.08 -8.79 3.88
C ALA A 168 -14.53 -7.37 3.50
N PRO A 169 -13.60 -6.41 3.34
CA PRO A 169 -13.98 -5.04 3.00
C PRO A 169 -14.53 -5.01 1.56
N PRO A 170 -15.60 -4.24 1.29
CA PRO A 170 -16.17 -4.09 -0.05
C PRO A 170 -15.28 -3.15 -0.87
N VAL A 171 -14.13 -3.65 -1.34
CA VAL A 171 -13.16 -2.88 -2.13
C VAL A 171 -13.16 -3.32 -3.57
N ASP A 172 -12.95 -2.38 -4.48
CA ASP A 172 -12.98 -2.67 -5.92
C ASP A 172 -11.68 -3.27 -6.44
N ARG A 173 -10.57 -2.83 -5.87
CA ARG A 173 -9.23 -3.18 -6.33
C ARG A 173 -8.33 -3.40 -5.14
N PHE A 174 -7.27 -4.16 -5.37
CA PHE A 174 -6.18 -4.31 -4.42
C PHE A 174 -4.90 -3.70 -4.99
N GLY A 175 -4.29 -2.82 -4.21
CA GLY A 175 -2.93 -2.33 -4.38
C GLY A 175 -2.26 -2.27 -3.00
N TRP A 176 -0.93 -2.19 -2.97
CA TRP A 176 -0.16 -2.09 -1.73
C TRP A 176 -0.28 -0.72 -1.06
N PHE A 177 -0.62 0.32 -1.83
CA PHE A 177 -0.72 1.71 -1.38
C PHE A 177 -2.03 2.37 -1.79
#